data_AF-A0A257W368-F1
#
_entry.id   AF-A0A257W368-F1
#
_cell.length_a   1.000
_cell.length_b   1.000
_cell.length_c   1.000
_cell.angle_alpha   90.00
_cell.angle_beta   90.00
_cell.angle_gamma   90.00
#
_symmetry.space_group_name_H-M   'P 1'
#
loop_
_entity.id
_entity.type
_entity.pdbx_description
1 polymer ?
#
loop_
_entity_poly.entity_id
_entity_poly.type
_entity_poly.pdbx_seq_one_letter_code
_entity_poly.pdbx_strand_id
1 'polypeptide(L)'
;METASYSESTRNILGLQLPTDPRWVDLAGLSLEDILTDHAWCEQKAATTCISIIQKHSDKTDLVAALSPIVTEEWGHFRMVLAE
;
A
#
# COMPACT_ATOMS: atom_id res chain seq x y z
N MET A 1 -17.03 -9.71 22.02
CA MET A 1 -16.37 -8.89 20.99
C MET A 1 -17.36 -8.75 19.85
N GLU A 2 -18.06 -7.62 19.78
CA GLU A 2 -19.01 -7.34 18.69
C GLU A 2 -18.27 -7.35 17.36
N THR A 3 -18.64 -8.25 16.46
CA THR A 3 -18.17 -8.22 15.08
C THR A 3 -18.79 -7.01 14.42
N ALA A 4 -18.02 -5.94 14.21
CA ALA A 4 -18.46 -4.82 13.39
C ALA A 4 -18.83 -5.37 12.00
N SER A 5 -20.14 -5.38 11.71
CA SER A 5 -20.67 -5.87 10.44
C SER A 5 -20.44 -4.78 9.38
N TYR A 6 -19.31 -4.87 8.68
CA TYR A 6 -19.05 -4.02 7.53
C TYR A 6 -20.09 -4.28 6.44
N SER A 7 -20.56 -3.23 5.76
CA SER A 7 -21.44 -3.39 4.60
C SER A 7 -20.72 -4.19 3.50
N GLU A 8 -21.47 -4.97 2.72
CA GLU A 8 -20.91 -5.74 1.60
C GLU A 8 -20.23 -4.83 0.56
N SER A 9 -20.77 -3.63 0.35
CA SER A 9 -20.14 -2.58 -0.46
C SER A 9 -18.78 -2.13 0.08
N THR A 10 -18.59 -2.02 1.39
CA THR A 10 -17.31 -1.60 1.98
C THR A 10 -16.20 -2.64 1.75
N ARG A 11 -16.52 -3.94 1.81
CA ARG A 11 -15.55 -5.01 1.50
C ARG A 11 -15.14 -5.00 0.02
N ASN A 12 -16.10 -4.68 -0.86
CA ASN A 12 -15.91 -4.72 -2.31
C ASN A 12 -15.12 -3.54 -2.88
N ILE A 13 -15.00 -2.40 -2.18
CA ILE A 13 -14.23 -1.22 -2.67
C ILE A 13 -12.74 -1.54 -2.86
N LEU A 14 -12.18 -2.43 -2.03
CA LEU A 14 -10.76 -2.79 -2.04
C LEU A 14 -10.49 -4.19 -2.62
N GLY A 15 -11.53 -4.91 -3.07
CA GLY A 15 -11.41 -6.29 -3.55
C GLY A 15 -11.03 -7.32 -2.48
N LEU A 16 -11.19 -7.01 -1.19
CA LEU A 16 -10.80 -7.87 -0.08
C LEU A 16 -11.81 -8.99 0.16
N GLN A 17 -11.33 -10.23 0.21
CA GLN A 17 -12.17 -11.41 0.48
C GLN A 17 -12.52 -11.58 1.97
N LEU A 18 -11.65 -11.10 2.85
CA LEU A 18 -11.79 -11.21 4.30
C LEU A 18 -11.30 -9.92 4.97
N PRO A 19 -11.85 -9.55 6.15
CA PRO A 19 -11.31 -8.48 6.96
C PRO A 19 -9.95 -8.87 7.56
N THR A 20 -9.11 -7.89 7.89
CA THR A 20 -7.91 -8.09 8.70
C THR A 20 -8.29 -8.70 10.05
N ASP A 21 -7.59 -9.76 10.46
CA ASP A 21 -7.78 -10.38 11.77
C ASP A 21 -7.52 -9.33 12.87
N PRO A 22 -8.46 -9.09 13.81
CA PRO A 22 -8.28 -8.11 14.88
C PRO A 22 -6.99 -8.32 15.67
N ARG A 23 -6.51 -9.57 15.83
CA ARG A 23 -5.27 -9.86 16.55
C ARG A 23 -4.03 -9.29 15.87
N TRP A 24 -4.11 -8.95 14.58
CA TRP A 24 -3.00 -8.31 13.87
C TRP A 24 -2.64 -6.96 14.51
N VAL A 25 -3.61 -6.21 15.02
CA VAL A 25 -3.33 -4.92 15.70
C VAL A 25 -2.54 -5.12 16.99
N ASP A 26 -2.86 -6.18 17.74
CA ASP A 26 -2.15 -6.52 18.98
C ASP A 26 -0.69 -6.89 18.68
N LEU A 27 -0.46 -7.63 17.58
CA LEU A 27 0.88 -8.01 17.13
C LEU A 27 1.67 -6.81 16.59
N ALA A 28 1.04 -5.96 15.79
CA ALA A 28 1.67 -4.73 15.28
C ALA A 28 2.10 -3.80 16.43
N GLY A 29 1.32 -3.78 17.51
CA GLY A 29 1.64 -3.01 18.72
C GLY A 29 2.85 -3.52 19.51
N LEU A 30 3.36 -4.73 19.25
CA LEU A 30 4.55 -5.25 19.93
C LEU A 30 5.83 -4.52 19.51
N SER A 31 5.92 -4.07 18.26
CA SER A 31 7.07 -3.35 17.72
C SER A 31 6.61 -2.48 16.54
N LEU A 32 6.34 -1.20 16.83
CA LEU A 32 5.97 -0.26 15.78
C LEU A 32 7.15 0.05 14.85
N GLU A 33 8.38 -0.05 15.36
CA GLU A 33 9.61 0.11 14.57
C GLU A 33 9.71 -0.93 13.45
N ASP A 34 9.41 -2.20 13.73
CA ASP A 34 9.41 -3.26 12.72
C ASP A 34 8.32 -3.01 11.66
N ILE A 35 7.14 -2.55 12.10
CA ILE A 35 6.02 -2.21 11.21
C ILE A 35 6.36 -1.03 10.31
N LEU A 36 6.92 0.05 10.87
CA LEU A 36 7.31 1.24 10.09
C LEU A 36 8.46 0.92 9.14
N THR A 37 9.40 0.06 9.55
CA THR A 37 10.47 -0.42 8.67
C THR A 37 9.89 -1.18 7.48
N ASP A 38 9.04 -2.17 7.72
CA ASP A 38 8.40 -2.92 6.61
C ASP A 38 7.51 -2.03 5.74
N HIS A 39 6.79 -1.09 6.34
CA HIS A 39 5.95 -0.13 5.63
C HIS A 39 6.77 0.76 4.68
N ALA A 40 7.89 1.33 5.13
CA ALA A 40 8.79 2.09 4.27
C ALA A 40 9.22 1.26 3.03
N TRP A 41 9.63 0.00 3.25
CA TRP A 41 10.00 -0.86 2.13
C TRP A 41 8.81 -1.23 1.24
N CYS A 42 7.59 -1.32 1.77
CA CYS A 42 6.38 -1.47 0.97
C CYS A 42 6.16 -0.29 0.03
N GLU A 43 6.33 0.94 0.50
CA GLU A 43 6.19 2.14 -0.34
C GLU A 43 7.25 2.19 -1.45
N GLN A 44 8.51 1.86 -1.13
CA GLN A 44 9.56 1.74 -2.13
C GLN A 44 9.25 0.65 -3.17
N LYS A 45 8.73 -0.51 -2.74
CA LYS A 45 8.33 -1.61 -3.63
C LYS A 45 7.18 -1.18 -4.54
N ALA A 46 6.22 -0.40 -4.05
CA ALA A 46 5.11 0.13 -4.83
C ALA A 46 5.62 1.07 -5.93
N ALA A 47 6.48 2.04 -5.58
CA ALA A 47 7.12 2.94 -6.54
C ALA A 47 7.92 2.17 -7.62
N THR A 48 8.74 1.20 -7.19
CA THR A 48 9.58 0.40 -8.09
C THR A 48 8.76 -0.50 -9.01
N THR A 49 7.63 -1.01 -8.52
CA THR A 49 6.67 -1.78 -9.32
C THR A 49 6.06 -0.92 -10.42
N CYS A 50 5.64 0.31 -10.09
CA CYS A 50 5.12 1.25 -11.07
C CYS A 50 6.16 1.60 -12.14
N ILE A 51 7.40 1.88 -11.75
CA ILE A 51 8.52 2.11 -12.69
C ILE A 51 8.74 0.90 -13.60
N SER A 52 8.72 -0.31 -13.04
CA SER A 52 8.90 -1.55 -13.81
C SER A 52 7.79 -1.75 -14.85
N ILE A 53 6.55 -1.41 -14.50
CA ILE A 53 5.40 -1.48 -15.42
C ILE A 53 5.57 -0.45 -16.54
N ILE A 54 5.93 0.80 -16.22
CA ILE A 54 6.21 1.87 -17.19
C ILE A 54 7.29 1.44 -18.18
N GLN A 55 8.41 0.89 -17.69
CA GLN A 55 9.51 0.46 -18.54
C GLN A 55 9.12 -0.68 -19.49
N LYS A 56 8.35 -1.67 -19.00
CA LYS A 56 7.92 -2.83 -19.79
C LYS A 56 6.86 -2.51 -20.84
N HIS A 57 6.11 -1.43 -20.65
CA HIS A 57 4.97 -1.04 -21.49
C HIS A 57 5.04 0.43 -21.89
N SER A 58 6.24 0.88 -22.27
CA SER A 58 6.54 2.29 -22.56
C SER A 58 5.79 2.83 -23.79
N ASP A 59 5.29 1.94 -24.65
CA ASP A 59 4.43 2.24 -25.81
C ASP A 59 2.99 2.60 -25.40
N LYS A 60 2.55 2.22 -24.19
CA LYS A 60 1.20 2.48 -23.69
C LYS A 60 1.14 3.83 -22.98
N THR A 61 1.03 4.92 -23.74
CA THR A 61 1.10 6.30 -23.22
C THR A 61 0.13 6.60 -22.08
N ASP A 62 -1.10 6.07 -22.13
CA ASP A 62 -2.10 6.29 -21.09
C ASP A 62 -1.72 5.63 -19.76
N LEU A 63 -1.11 4.44 -19.82
CA LEU A 63 -0.58 3.74 -18.65
C LEU A 63 0.59 4.51 -18.03
N VAL A 64 1.50 5.00 -18.88
CA VAL A 64 2.65 5.81 -18.42
C VAL A 64 2.17 7.08 -17.74
N ALA A 65 1.20 7.79 -18.34
CA ALA A 65 0.62 9.00 -17.78
C ALA A 65 -0.08 8.74 -16.44
N ALA A 66 -0.79 7.61 -16.31
CA ALA A 66 -1.50 7.24 -15.08
C ALA A 66 -0.56 6.81 -13.94
N LEU A 67 0.51 6.06 -14.23
CA LEU A 67 1.41 5.52 -13.19
C LEU A 67 2.50 6.50 -12.75
N SER A 68 2.91 7.45 -13.61
CA SER A 68 3.94 8.44 -13.28
C SER A 68 3.67 9.24 -11.99
N PRO A 69 2.44 9.76 -11.74
CA PRO A 69 2.14 10.44 -10.47
C PRO A 69 2.20 9.48 -9.28
N ILE A 70 1.77 8.22 -9.45
CA ILE A 70 1.80 7.21 -8.37
C ILE A 70 3.25 6.93 -7.93
N VAL A 71 4.20 6.82 -8.87
CA VAL A 71 5.63 6.71 -8.53
C VAL A 71 6.09 7.84 -7.61
N THR A 72 5.63 9.06 -7.88
CA THR A 72 6.00 10.25 -7.09
C THR A 72 5.35 10.23 -5.71
N GLU A 73 4.07 9.84 -5.63
CA GLU A 73 3.31 9.70 -4.39
C GLU A 73 3.95 8.67 -3.44
N GLU A 74 4.21 7.46 -3.92
CA GLU A 74 4.78 6.39 -3.07
C GLU A 74 6.23 6.67 -2.67
N TRP A 75 7.01 7.37 -3.50
CA TRP A 75 8.32 7.85 -3.08
C TRP A 75 8.23 8.94 -2.01
N GLY A 76 7.17 9.76 -2.06
CA GLY A 76 6.81 10.70 -1.00
C GLY A 76 6.51 9.98 0.31
N HIS A 77 5.63 8.97 0.27
CA HIS A 77 5.31 8.13 1.44
C HIS A 77 6.55 7.47 2.03
N PHE A 78 7.39 6.84 1.21
CA PHE A 78 8.66 6.24 1.66
C PHE A 78 9.52 7.22 2.46
N ARG A 79 9.69 8.44 1.96
CA ARG A 79 10.48 9.49 2.62
C ARG A 79 9.84 9.99 3.90
N MET A 80 8.51 10.03 3.98
CA MET A 80 7.79 10.40 5.20
C MET A 80 8.04 9.37 6.29
N VAL A 81 7.94 8.08 5.98
CA VAL A 81 8.16 7.00 6.96
C VAL A 81 9.60 6.98 7.46
N LEU A 82 10.60 7.27 6.61
CA LEU A 82 11.99 7.40 7.03
C LEU A 82 12.29 8.62 7.92
N ALA A 83 11.38 9.59 7.97
CA ALA A 83 11.54 10.81 8.76
C ALA A 83 10.86 10.73 10.14
N GLU A 84 10.09 9.68 10.40
CA GLU A 84 9.52 9.33 11.72
C GLU A 84 10.57 8.66 12.61
#